data_AF-A0A940DY32-F1
#
_entry.id   AF-A0A940DY32-F1
#
_cell.length_a   1.000
_cell.length_b   1.000
_cell.length_c   1.000
_cell.angle_alpha   90.00
_cell.angle_beta   90.00
_cell.angle_gamma   90.00
#
_symmetry.space_group_name_H-M   'P 1'
#
loop_
_entity.id
_entity.type
_entity.pdbx_description
1 polymer ?
#
loop_
_entity_poly.entity_id
_entity_poly.type
_entity_poly.pdbx_seq_one_letter_code
_entity_poly.pdbx_strand_id
1 'polypeptide(L)'
;MLIWRRKYIMDKLLLEIKYKREEMIETAFRDGFDSMETIRASQELDVLIVKYQRCKEKVDKVFVADILKNAACLLLSSYRKITQPLIKNFFALLMASILR
;
A
#
# COMPACT_ATOMS: atom_id res chain seq x y z
N MET A 1 11.39 -12.17 6.79
CA MET A 1 11.99 -12.52 5.48
C MET A 1 11.38 -11.74 4.30
N LEU A 2 10.05 -11.62 4.17
CA LEU A 2 9.39 -10.95 3.02
C LEU A 2 9.58 -9.42 2.93
N ILE A 3 9.78 -8.74 4.07
CA ILE A 3 9.98 -7.27 4.11
C ILE A 3 11.34 -6.90 3.49
N TRP A 4 12.41 -7.62 3.87
CA TRP A 4 13.76 -7.43 3.33
C TRP A 4 13.83 -7.68 1.83
N ARG A 5 13.20 -8.76 1.34
CA ARG A 5 13.10 -9.03 -0.10
C ARG A 5 12.41 -7.89 -0.84
N ARG A 6 11.31 -7.36 -0.31
CA ARG A 6 10.60 -6.22 -0.92
C ARG A 6 11.43 -4.94 -0.91
N LYS A 7 12.08 -4.61 0.22
CA LYS A 7 12.97 -3.46 0.32
C LYS A 7 14.10 -3.56 -0.70
N TYR A 8 14.78 -4.70 -0.77
CA TYR A 8 15.83 -4.97 -1.75
C TYR A 8 15.35 -4.79 -3.21
N ILE A 9 14.17 -5.30 -3.56
CA ILE A 9 13.61 -5.14 -4.91
C ILE A 9 13.34 -3.67 -5.23
N MET A 10 12.79 -2.92 -4.27
CA MET A 10 12.54 -1.49 -4.44
C MET A 10 13.83 -0.68 -4.60
N ASP A 11 14.84 -0.98 -3.77
CA ASP A 11 16.14 -0.31 -3.83
C ASP A 11 16.84 -0.62 -5.17
N LYS A 12 16.76 -1.86 -5.65
CA LYS A 12 17.27 -2.27 -6.96
C LYS A 12 16.60 -1.52 -8.12
N LEU A 13 15.26 -1.46 -8.12
CA LEU A 13 14.51 -0.70 -9.14
C LEU A 13 14.89 0.78 -9.13
N LEU A 14 15.08 1.36 -7.94
CA LEU A 14 15.45 2.77 -7.80
C LEU A 14 16.86 3.04 -8.35
N LEU A 15 17.79 2.09 -8.17
CA LEU A 15 19.12 2.15 -8.78
C LEU A 15 19.06 2.04 -10.31
N GLU A 16 18.28 1.09 -10.85
CA GLU A 16 18.08 0.94 -12.30
C GLU A 16 17.48 2.20 -12.94
N ILE A 17 16.51 2.84 -12.28
CA ILE A 17 15.93 4.12 -12.73
C ILE A 17 16.99 5.21 -12.78
N LYS A 18 17.85 5.32 -11.76
CA LYS A 18 18.92 6.33 -11.74
C LYS A 18 19.90 6.11 -12.89
N TYR A 19 20.38 4.89 -13.06
CA TYR A 19 21.32 4.55 -14.13
C TYR A 19 20.71 4.83 -15.51
N LYS A 20 19.46 4.40 -15.74
CA LYS A 20 18.81 4.60 -17.03
C LYS A 20 18.54 6.07 -17.34
N ARG A 21 18.27 6.88 -16.31
CA ARG A 21 18.15 8.33 -16.44
C ARG A 21 19.47 8.97 -16.86
N GLU A 22 20.57 8.56 -16.25
CA GLU A 22 21.91 9.04 -16.62
C GLU A 22 22.24 8.66 -18.07
N GLU A 23 22.00 7.41 -18.47
CA GLU A 23 22.17 6.93 -19.85
C GLU A 23 21.34 7.75 -20.85
N MET A 24 20.08 8.05 -20.54
CA MET A 24 19.21 8.88 -21.38
C MET A 24 19.76 10.30 -21.52
N ILE A 25 20.26 10.91 -20.43
CA ILE A 25 20.83 12.25 -20.44
C ILE A 25 22.12 12.28 -21.28
N GLU A 26 23.01 11.31 -21.09
CA GLU A 26 24.25 11.20 -21.86
C GLU A 26 23.96 11.00 -23.36
N THR A 27 22.99 10.16 -23.69
CA THR A 27 22.56 9.92 -25.07
C THR A 27 21.90 11.15 -25.68
N ALA A 28 21.10 11.89 -24.91
CA ALA A 28 20.51 13.15 -25.36
C ALA A 28 21.58 14.22 -25.67
N PHE A 29 22.62 14.31 -24.83
CA PHE A 29 23.73 15.22 -25.07
C PHE A 29 24.62 14.80 -26.24
N ARG A 30 24.77 13.49 -26.48
CA ARG A 30 25.61 12.95 -27.55
C ARG A 30 24.91 12.95 -28.91
N ASP A 31 23.68 12.46 -28.96
CA ASP A 31 22.95 12.11 -30.18
C ASP A 31 21.75 13.05 -30.43
N GLY A 32 21.37 13.87 -29.44
CA GLY A 32 20.21 14.75 -29.47
C GLY A 32 18.97 14.15 -28.81
N PHE A 33 18.02 15.00 -28.42
CA PHE A 33 16.78 14.57 -27.75
C PHE A 33 15.83 13.78 -28.64
N ASP A 34 15.84 14.07 -29.94
CA ASP A 34 14.98 13.41 -30.93
C ASP A 34 15.66 12.19 -31.58
N SER A 35 16.87 11.82 -31.12
CA SER A 35 17.52 10.60 -31.59
C SER A 35 16.73 9.38 -31.15
N MET A 36 16.76 8.33 -31.98
CA MET A 36 16.00 7.12 -31.70
C MET A 36 16.54 6.41 -30.44
N GLU A 37 17.83 6.56 -30.18
CA GLU A 37 18.54 6.10 -29.00
C GLU A 37 18.05 6.82 -27.74
N THR A 38 17.91 8.15 -27.76
CA THR A 38 17.37 8.92 -26.63
C THR A 38 15.90 8.59 -26.37
N ILE A 39 15.11 8.46 -27.43
CA ILE A 39 13.70 8.07 -27.34
C ILE A 39 13.56 6.65 -26.76
N ARG A 40 14.42 5.72 -27.16
CA ARG A 40 14.41 4.37 -26.58
C ARG A 40 14.78 4.40 -25.10
N ALA A 41 15.83 5.13 -24.74
CA ALA A 41 16.26 5.27 -23.35
C ALA A 41 15.16 5.89 -22.47
N SER A 42 14.40 6.86 -22.97
CA SER A 42 13.27 7.47 -22.25
C SER A 42 12.10 6.49 -22.07
N GLN A 43 11.75 5.72 -23.09
CA GLN A 43 10.71 4.69 -22.99
C GLN A 43 11.08 3.58 -21.99
N GLU A 44 12.35 3.15 -22.00
CA GLU A 44 12.85 2.15 -21.06
C GLU A 44 12.84 2.70 -19.62
N LEU A 45 13.20 3.97 -19.44
CA LEU A 45 13.11 4.66 -18.15
C LEU A 45 11.66 4.71 -17.64
N ASP A 46 10.70 5.05 -18.50
CA ASP A 46 9.28 5.10 -18.14
C ASP A 46 8.76 3.72 -17.67
N VAL A 47 9.16 2.64 -18.33
CA VAL A 47 8.82 1.27 -17.92
C VAL A 47 9.34 0.97 -16.51
N LEU A 48 10.56 1.40 -16.18
CA LEU A 48 11.14 1.21 -14.85
C LEU A 48 10.40 2.04 -13.79
N ILE A 49 10.04 3.29 -14.10
CA ILE A 49 9.26 4.16 -13.22
C ILE A 49 7.88 3.53 -12.91
N VAL A 50 7.18 3.06 -13.94
CA VAL A 50 5.86 2.41 -13.78
C VAL A 50 5.98 1.15 -12.92
N LYS A 51 7.03 0.34 -13.10
CA LYS A 51 7.28 -0.85 -12.25
C LYS A 51 7.48 -0.44 -10.79
N TYR A 52 8.30 0.57 -10.53
CA TYR A 52 8.54 1.07 -9.18
C TYR A 52 7.26 1.59 -8.51
N GLN A 53 6.47 2.41 -9.22
CA GLN A 53 5.20 2.94 -8.72
C GLN A 53 4.22 1.82 -8.36
N ARG A 54 4.05 0.82 -9.23
CA ARG A 54 3.19 -0.35 -8.96
C ARG A 54 3.65 -1.14 -7.74
N CYS A 55 4.96 -1.31 -7.56
CA CYS A 55 5.50 -1.97 -6.39
C CYS A 55 5.24 -1.16 -5.11
N LYS A 56 5.36 0.18 -5.16
CA LYS A 56 5.05 1.08 -4.05
C LYS A 56 3.56 1.07 -3.69
N GLU A 57 2.66 1.21 -4.66
CA GLU A 57 1.21 1.17 -4.44
C GLU A 57 0.75 -0.14 -3.79
N LYS A 58 1.35 -1.27 -4.17
CA LYS A 58 1.03 -2.57 -3.55
C LYS A 58 1.43 -2.60 -2.08
N VAL A 59 2.52 -1.93 -1.70
CA VAL A 59 2.93 -1.80 -0.29
C VAL A 59 1.94 -0.93 0.46
N ASP A 60 1.55 0.20 -0.10
CA ASP A 60 0.64 1.15 0.54
C ASP A 60 -0.76 0.56 0.73
N LYS A 61 -1.29 -0.18 -0.26
CA LYS A 61 -2.60 -0.85 -0.16
C LYS A 61 -2.63 -1.93 0.92
N VAL A 62 -1.56 -2.73 1.02
CA VAL A 62 -1.44 -3.76 2.07
C VAL A 62 -1.39 -3.10 3.45
N PHE A 63 -0.60 -2.03 3.59
CA PHE A 63 -0.46 -1.28 4.85
C PHE A 63 -1.78 -0.62 5.28
N VAL A 64 -2.50 0.02 4.35
CA VAL A 64 -3.82 0.63 4.64
C VAL A 64 -4.86 -0.43 5.00
N ALA A 65 -4.89 -1.57 4.31
CA ALA A 65 -5.80 -2.66 4.64
C ALA A 65 -5.55 -3.22 6.05
N ASP A 66 -4.28 -3.34 6.47
CA ASP A 66 -3.92 -3.78 7.82
C ASP A 66 -4.35 -2.76 8.88
N ILE A 67 -4.16 -1.46 8.62
CA ILE A 67 -4.64 -0.39 9.51
C ILE A 67 -6.16 -0.43 9.64
N LEU A 68 -6.89 -0.52 8.51
CA LEU A 68 -8.35 -0.54 8.51
C LEU A 68 -8.90 -1.77 9.24
N LYS A 69 -8.29 -2.95 9.06
CA LYS A 69 -8.66 -4.17 9.81
C LYS A 69 -8.46 -3.98 11.31
N ASN A 70 -7.32 -3.43 11.72
CA ASN A 70 -7.02 -3.21 13.13
C ASN A 70 -7.98 -2.19 13.77
N ALA A 71 -8.27 -1.09 13.08
CA ALA A 71 -9.24 -0.09 13.53
C ALA A 71 -10.67 -0.67 13.63
N ALA A 72 -11.11 -1.42 12.62
CA ALA A 72 -12.41 -2.10 12.64
C ALA A 72 -12.52 -3.09 13.80
N CYS A 73 -11.46 -3.85 14.08
CA CYS A 73 -11.41 -4.79 15.19
C CYS A 73 -11.54 -4.09 16.55
N LEU A 74 -10.87 -2.94 16.73
CA LEU A 74 -10.98 -2.11 17.93
C LEU A 74 -12.40 -1.57 18.11
N LEU A 75 -13.01 -1.04 17.05
CA LEU A 75 -14.37 -0.52 17.09
C LEU A 75 -15.39 -1.62 17.41
N LEU A 76 -15.29 -2.78 16.78
CA LEU A 76 -16.14 -3.94 17.07
C LEU A 76 -15.97 -4.44 18.51
N SER A 77 -14.74 -4.46 19.03
CA SER A 77 -14.46 -4.86 20.41
C SER A 77 -15.07 -3.87 21.42
N SER A 78 -15.07 -2.59 21.10
CA SER A 78 -15.67 -1.52 21.91
C SER A 78 -17.20 -1.64 21.90
N TYR A 79 -17.80 -1.82 20.72
CA TYR A 79 -19.24 -1.99 20.55
C TYR A 79 -19.76 -3.26 21.27
N ARG A 80 -19.01 -4.37 21.20
CA ARG A 80 -19.32 -5.62 21.91
C ARG A 80 -19.35 -5.45 23.43
N LYS A 81 -18.43 -4.66 24.00
CA LYS A 81 -18.37 -4.40 25.45
C LYS A 81 -19.55 -3.56 25.95
N ILE A 82 -20.05 -2.63 25.14
CA ILE A 82 -21.17 -1.75 25.50
C ILE A 82 -22.52 -2.45 25.34
N THR A 83 -22.70 -3.25 24.29
CA THR A 83 -23.99 -3.88 23.97
C THR A 83 -24.33 -5.09 24.85
N GLN A 84 -23.33 -5.85 25.30
CA GLN A 84 -23.55 -7.04 26.13
C GLN A 84 -24.28 -6.79 27.47
N PRO A 85 -23.92 -5.76 28.27
CA PRO A 85 -24.65 -5.46 29.50
C PRO A 85 -26.04 -4.87 29.23
N LEU A 86 -26.21 -4.08 28.17
CA LEU A 86 -27.50 -3.47 27.83
C LEU A 86 -28.54 -4.54 27.46
N ILE A 87 -28.15 -5.53 26.65
CA ILE A 87 -29.00 -6.65 26.27
C ILE A 87 -29.32 -7.54 27.48
N LYS A 88 -28.33 -7.83 28.33
CA LYS A 88 -28.55 -8.61 29.57
C LYS A 88 -29.52 -7.93 30.52
N ASN A 89 -29.38 -6.62 30.73
CA ASN A 89 -30.25 -5.85 31.60
C ASN A 89 -31.67 -5.73 31.04
N PHE A 90 -31.81 -5.55 29.72
CA PHE A 90 -33.11 -5.53 29.06
C PHE A 90 -33.83 -6.89 29.19
N PHE A 91 -33.13 -8.00 28.95
CA PHE A 91 -33.69 -9.34 29.16
C PHE A 91 -34.04 -9.58 30.64
N ALA A 92 -33.22 -9.14 31.58
CA ALA A 92 -33.52 -9.27 33.01
C ALA A 92 -34.80 -8.51 33.40
N LEU A 93 -34.99 -7.29 32.88
CA LEU A 93 -36.20 -6.49 33.10
C LEU A 93 -37.44 -7.11 32.44
N LEU A 94 -37.29 -7.67 31.23
CA LEU A 94 -38.37 -8.37 30.53
C LEU A 94 -38.81 -9.62 31.30
N MET A 95 -37.85 -10.45 31.74
CA MET A 95 -38.12 -11.66 32.51
C MET A 95 -38.73 -11.34 33.89
N ALA A 96 -38.27 -10.28 34.56
CA ALA A 96 -38.84 -9.83 35.83
C ALA A 96 -40.29 -9.32 35.70
N SER A 97 -40.68 -8.82 34.51
CA SER A 97 -42.03 -8.34 34.24
C SER A 97 -43.00 -9.47 33.86
N ILE A 98 -42.49 -10.61 33.39
CA ILE A 98 -43.29 -11.80 33.04
C ILE A 98 -43.50 -12.73 34.26
N LEU A 99 -42.60 -12.69 35.24
CA LEU A 99 -42.67 -13.51 36.46
C LEU A 99 -43.47 -12.87 37.63
N ARG A 100 -44.15 -11.75 37.38
CA ARG A 100 -45.02 -11.06 38.34
C ARG A 100 -46.47 -11.20 37.90
#